data_AF-A0A928FN26-F1
#
_entry.id   AF-A0A928FN26-F1
#
_cell.length_a   1.000
_cell.length_b   1.000
_cell.length_c   1.000
_cell.angle_alpha   90.00
_cell.angle_beta   90.00
_cell.angle_gamma   90.00
#
_symmetry.space_group_name_H-M   'P 1'
#
loop_
_entity.id
_entity.type
_entity.pdbx_description
1 polymer ?
#
loop_
_entity_poly.entity_id
_entity_poly.type
_entity_poly.pdbx_seq_one_letter_code
_entity_poly.pdbx_strand_id
1 'polypeptide(L)' 'MCLLVHFENEIVKKYDIKQLLAQFPIYERLKNEELFKLVKVDCGGCAVAWNEDIDISEVELWEGGTEVFV' A
#
# COMPACT_ATOMS: atom_id res chain seq x y z
N MET A 1 -5.26 8.84 0.45
CA MET A 1 -3.81 8.72 0.25
C MET A 1 -3.64 7.44 -0.54
N CYS A 2 -3.29 7.54 -1.82
CA CYS A 2 -3.33 6.38 -2.68
C CYS A 2 -1.93 5.93 -3.07
N LEU A 3 -1.73 4.63 -3.12
CA LEU A 3 -0.60 4.02 -3.82
C LEU A 3 -1.00 3.78 -5.27
N LEU A 4 -0.02 3.93 -6.16
CA LEU A 4 -0.09 3.42 -7.53
C LEU A 4 0.90 2.25 -7.60
N VAL A 5 0.37 1.04 -7.73
CA VAL A 5 1.13 -0.20 -7.60
C VAL A 5 1.23 -0.85 -8.98
N HIS A 6 2.45 -1.00 -9.47
CA HIS A 6 2.76 -1.68 -10.73
C HIS A 6 3.11 -3.13 -10.41
N PHE A 7 2.34 -4.06 -10.95
CA PHE A 7 2.58 -5.49 -10.81
C PHE A 7 3.35 -6.02 -12.03
N GLU A 8 4.04 -7.16 -11.86
CA GLU A 8 4.87 -7.76 -12.93
C GLU A 8 4.06 -8.22 -14.16
N ASN A 9 2.74 -8.36 -14.04
CA ASN A 9 1.84 -8.73 -15.12
C ASN A 9 1.30 -7.51 -15.91
N GLU A 10 1.99 -6.38 -15.82
CA GLU A 10 1.63 -5.10 -16.48
C GLU A 10 0.32 -4.47 -15.97
N ILE A 11 -0.32 -5.05 -14.96
CA ILE A 11 -1.50 -4.46 -14.34
C ILE A 11 -1.05 -3.41 -13.34
N VAL A 12 -1.69 -2.23 -13.41
CA VAL A 12 -1.50 -1.16 -12.45
C VAL A 12 -2.76 -1.02 -11.61
N LYS A 13 -2.60 -0.98 -10.29
CA LYS A 13 -3.72 -0.76 -9.36
C LYS A 13 -3.52 0.51 -8.55
N LYS A 14 -4.60 1.26 -8.39
CA LYS A 14 -4.71 2.34 -7.43
C LYS A 14 -5.33 1.80 -6.15
N TYR A 15 -4.63 1.95 -5.04
CA TYR A 15 -5.07 1.48 -3.73
C TYR A 15 -5.22 2.67 -2.76
N ASP A 16 -6.42 2.92 -2.22
CA ASP A 16 -6.62 3.95 -1.18
C ASP A 16 -6.43 3.36 0.22
N ILE A 17 -5.38 3.80 0.92
CA ILE A 17 -5.05 3.34 2.28
C ILE A 17 -6.15 3.65 3.30
N LYS A 18 -7.07 4.57 3.00
CA LYS A 18 -8.21 4.85 3.88
C LYS A 18 -9.03 3.60 4.24
N GLN A 19 -9.02 2.58 3.38
CA GLN A 19 -9.69 1.29 3.60
C GLN A 19 -9.12 0.55 4.84
N LEU A 20 -7.81 0.67 5.08
CA LEU A 20 -7.12 0.07 6.22
C LEU A 20 -7.24 0.93 7.49
N LEU A 21 -7.28 2.26 7.34
CA LEU A 21 -7.46 3.18 8.47
C LEU A 21 -8.75 2.89 9.26
N ALA A 22 -9.79 2.43 8.58
CA ALA A 22 -11.06 2.10 9.20
C ALA A 22 -11.01 0.80 10.04
N GLN A 23 -10.08 -0.09 9.73
CA GLN A 23 -10.01 -1.44 10.31
C GLN A 23 -8.87 -1.58 11.31
N PHE A 24 -7.75 -0.90 11.09
CA PHE A 24 -6.54 -1.07 11.90
C PHE A 24 -5.92 0.29 12.27
N PRO A 25 -5.94 0.67 13.56
CA PRO A 25 -5.41 1.95 14.03
C PRO A 25 -3.91 2.18 13.73
N ILE A 26 -3.13 1.13 13.52
CA ILE A 26 -1.69 1.24 13.26
C ILE A 26 -1.38 2.05 11.99
N TYR A 27 -2.25 1.98 10.98
CA TYR A 27 -2.09 2.74 9.74
C TYR A 27 -2.40 4.23 9.90
N GLU A 28 -2.99 4.68 11.02
CA GLU A 28 -3.23 6.12 11.25
C GLU A 28 -1.95 6.94 11.19
N ARG A 29 -0.80 6.35 11.52
CA ARG A 29 0.51 6.99 11.40
C ARG A 29 0.81 7.42 9.96
N LEU A 30 0.29 6.71 8.97
CA LEU A 30 0.46 7.05 7.56
C LEU A 30 -0.28 8.35 7.19
N LYS A 31 -1.22 8.86 8.00
CA LYS A 31 -1.82 10.20 7.77
C LYS A 31 -0.76 11.31 7.74
N ASN A 32 0.41 11.09 8.32
CA ASN A 32 1.59 11.93 8.11
C ASN A 32 2.14 11.70 6.69
N GLU A 33 2.04 12.73 5.84
CA GLU A 33 2.49 12.65 4.44
C GLU A 33 3.98 12.36 4.27
N GLU A 34 4.83 12.85 5.16
CA GLU A 34 6.28 12.61 5.10
C GLU A 34 6.55 11.13 5.33
N LEU A 35 5.92 10.52 6.34
CA LEU A 35 6.00 9.09 6.57
C LEU A 35 5.42 8.33 5.36
N PHE A 36 4.24 8.69 4.88
CA PHE A 36 3.60 8.02 3.75
C PHE A 36 4.48 7.95 2.49
N LYS A 37 5.25 9.01 2.21
CA LYS A 37 6.18 9.07 1.07
C LYS A 37 7.41 8.17 1.21
N LEU A 38 7.69 7.62 2.40
CA LEU A 38 8.78 6.69 2.65
C LEU A 38 8.44 5.22 2.32
N VAL A 39 7.32 4.99 1.62
CA VAL A 39 6.93 3.66 1.15
C VAL A 39 8.05 3.06 0.30
N LYS A 40 8.33 1.77 0.52
CA LYS A 40 9.35 1.02 -0.21
C LYS A 40 8.83 -0.37 -0.49
N VAL A 41 9.23 -0.92 -1.64
CA VAL A 41 8.97 -2.33 -1.95
C VAL A 41 9.75 -3.18 -0.96
N ASP A 42 9.08 -4.18 -0.40
CA ASP A 42 9.71 -5.21 0.42
C ASP A 42 9.76 -6.51 -0.40
N CYS A 43 10.89 -7.20 -0.39
CA CYS A 43 11.04 -8.49 -1.08
C CYS A 43 11.00 -9.68 -0.10
N GLY A 44 10.76 -9.42 1.20
CA GLY A 44 10.81 -10.38 2.30
C GLY A 44 9.47 -11.04 2.66
N GLY A 45 8.39 -10.78 1.92
CA GLY A 45 7.06 -11.38 2.15
C GLY A 45 5.90 -10.39 2.22
N CYS A 46 6.19 -9.09 2.29
CA CYS A 46 5.22 -8.00 2.13
C CYS A 46 5.39 -7.39 0.74
N ALA A 47 4.40 -6.68 0.21
CA ALA A 47 4.58 -5.98 -1.08
C ALA A 47 5.24 -4.62 -0.87
N VAL A 48 4.77 -3.87 0.12
CA VAL A 48 5.34 -2.58 0.50
C VAL A 48 5.42 -2.45 2.01
N ALA A 49 6.42 -1.71 2.49
CA ALA A 49 6.59 -1.40 3.89
C ALA A 49 7.03 0.06 4.09
N TRP A 50 6.72 0.60 5.27
CA TRP A 50 7.25 1.86 5.78
C TRP A 50 8.31 1.62 6.85
N ASN A 51 8.07 0.63 7.70
CA ASN A 51 8.95 0.19 8.79
C ASN A 51 8.55 -1.24 9.20
N GLU A 52 9.17 -1.76 10.25
CA GLU A 52 8.96 -3.14 10.76
C GLU A 52 7.53 -3.40 11.26
N ASP A 53 6.78 -2.34 11.60
CA ASP A 53 5.42 -2.45 12.15
C ASP A 53 4.32 -2.11 11.12
N ILE A 54 4.68 -1.48 9.99
CA ILE A 54 3.73 -0.97 9.02
C ILE A 54 4.12 -1.44 7.63
N ASP A 55 3.42 -2.48 7.18
CA ASP A 55 3.54 -3.09 5.87
C ASP A 55 2.16 -3.35 5.27
N ILE A 56 2.12 -3.60 3.96
CA ILE A 56 0.92 -4.06 3.26
C ILE A 56 1.33 -5.22 2.37
N SER A 57 0.58 -6.33 2.45
CA SER A 57 0.82 -7.52 1.65
C SER A 57 0.43 -7.32 0.18
N GLU A 58 1.00 -8.15 -0.71
CA GLU A 58 0.65 -8.15 -2.13
C GLU A 58 -0.83 -8.43 -2.36
N VAL A 59 -1.38 -9.42 -1.64
CA VAL A 59 -2.78 -9.82 -1.76
C VAL A 59 -3.73 -8.68 -1.40
N GLU A 60 -3.44 -7.92 -0.34
CA GLU A 60 -4.24 -6.76 0.04
C GLU A 60 -4.21 -5.68 -1.05
N LEU A 61 -3.04 -5.38 -1.62
CA LEU A 61 -2.92 -4.41 -2.73
C LEU A 61 -3.62 -4.89 -4.00
N TRP A 62 -3.58 -6.20 -4.26
CA TRP A 62 -4.18 -6.81 -5.43
C TRP A 62 -5.71 -6.85 -5.35
N GLU A 63 -6.26 -7.35 -4.26
CA GLU A 63 -7.71 -7.53 -4.07
C GLU A 63 -8.42 -6.21 -3.73
N GLY A 64 -7.83 -5.38 -2.86
CA GLY A 64 -8.40 -4.08 -2.47
C GLY A 64 -8.05 -2.92 -3.43
N GLY A 65 -7.19 -3.18 -4.43
CA GLY A 65 -6.77 -2.21 -5.43
C GLY A 65 -7.69 -2.17 -6.65
N THR A 66 -8.03 -0.97 -7.10
CA THR A 66 -8.78 -0.76 -8.35
C THR A 66 -7.81 -0.69 -9.52
N GLU A 67 -8.00 -1.53 -10.53
CA GLU A 67 -7.20 -1.48 -11.76
C GLU A 67 -7.38 -0.14 -12.48
N VAL A 68 -6.28 0.43 -12.96
CA VAL A 68 -6.24 1.70 -13.67
C VAL A 68 -5.42 1.55 -14.95
N PHE A 69 -5.84 2.25 -16.00
CA PHE A 69 -5.10 2.36 -17.24
C PHE A 69 -4.23 3.62 -17.14
N VAL A 70 -2.92 3.45 -17.23
CA VAL A 70 -1.91 4.53 -17.12
C VAL A 70 -1.18 4.72 -18.43
#